data_AF-A0A1I5HMV6-F1
#
_entry.id   AF-A0A1I5HMV6-F1
#
_cell.length_a   1.000
_cell.length_b   1.000
_cell.length_c   1.000
_cell.angle_alpha   90.00
_cell.angle_beta   90.00
_cell.angle_gamma   90.00
#
_symmetry.space_group_name_H-M   'P 1'
#
loop_
_entity.id
_entity.type
_entity.pdbx_description
1 polymer ?
#
loop_
_entity_poly.entity_id
_entity_poly.type
_entity_poly.pdbx_seq_one_letter_code
_entity_poly.pdbx_strand_id
1 'polypeptide(L)'
;VQDSAFVAADPAALAEILCLQEERVVARDNTVAFARLRLQLPQSPIRHHFVKATVKIRQYPDGTFAIFHGPRRIAAYSSDGTPIQNCRQIGRAA
;
A
#
# COMPACT_ATOMS: atom_id res chain seq x y z
N VAL A 1 13.29 39.31 13.67
CA VAL A 1 12.64 38.07 13.18
C VAL A 1 13.68 36.97 13.32
N GLN A 2 13.40 35.90 14.05
CA GLN A 2 14.32 34.76 14.09
C GLN A 2 14.14 34.01 12.77
N ASP A 3 15.06 34.20 11.83
CA ASP A 3 15.03 33.49 10.55
C ASP A 3 15.50 32.05 10.78
N SER A 4 14.64 31.09 10.40
CA SER A 4 14.94 29.66 10.43
C SER A 4 15.21 29.16 9.03
N ALA A 5 16.30 28.40 8.84
CA ALA A 5 16.65 27.75 7.56
C ALA A 5 15.86 26.45 7.31
N PHE A 6 15.02 26.02 8.25
CA PHE A 6 14.24 24.79 8.13
C PHE A 6 12.84 25.06 7.59
N VAL A 7 12.42 24.25 6.61
CA VAL A 7 11.07 24.25 6.06
C VAL A 7 10.32 23.02 6.57
N ALA A 8 9.06 23.18 6.94
CA ALA A 8 8.21 22.07 7.34
C ALA A 8 8.04 21.08 6.17
N ALA A 9 8.33 19.81 6.41
CA ALA A 9 8.11 18.75 5.43
C ALA A 9 6.71 18.15 5.61
N ASP A 10 6.06 17.81 4.50
CA ASP A 10 4.81 17.06 4.52
C ASP A 10 5.06 15.63 5.02
N PRO A 11 4.51 15.22 6.17
CA PRO A 11 4.70 13.87 6.69
C PRO A 11 4.21 12.77 5.73
N ALA A 12 3.17 13.05 4.94
CA ALA A 12 2.64 12.08 3.98
C ALA A 12 3.62 11.85 2.82
N ALA A 13 4.18 12.92 2.26
CA ALA A 13 5.23 12.82 1.25
C ALA A 13 6.46 12.07 1.80
N LEU A 14 6.87 12.36 3.04
CA LEU A 14 7.99 11.66 3.68
C LEU A 14 7.70 10.17 3.86
N ALA A 15 6.49 9.79 4.27
CA ALA A 15 6.12 8.38 4.42
C ALA A 15 6.21 7.61 3.10
N GLU A 16 5.80 8.22 1.98
CA GLU A 16 5.93 7.62 0.64
C GLU A 16 7.40 7.48 0.19
N ILE A 17 8.26 8.46 0.52
CA ILE A 17 9.69 8.44 0.18
C ILE A 17 10.44 7.40 1.01
N LEU A 18 10.13 7.31 2.30
CA LEU A 18 10.87 6.50 3.27
C LEU A 18 10.29 5.08 3.44
N CYS A 19 9.24 4.71 2.69
CA CYS A 19 8.67 3.37 2.76
C CYS A 19 9.64 2.31 2.21
N LEU A 20 9.62 1.13 2.82
CA LEU A 20 10.27 -0.06 2.25
C LEU A 20 9.44 -0.60 1.10
N GLN A 21 10.07 -0.92 -0.02
CA GLN A 21 9.41 -1.47 -1.20
C GLN A 21 9.95 -2.86 -1.52
N GLU A 22 9.04 -3.82 -1.64
CA GLU A 22 9.37 -5.18 -2.07
C GLU A 22 8.41 -5.66 -3.16
N GLU A 23 8.91 -6.41 -4.12
CA GLU A 23 8.06 -7.10 -5.10
C GLU A 23 7.74 -8.51 -4.64
N ARG A 24 6.48 -8.91 -4.81
CA ARG A 24 6.00 -10.26 -4.50
C ARG A 24 5.09 -10.74 -5.61
N VAL A 25 5.03 -12.06 -5.78
CA VAL A 25 4.07 -12.71 -6.68
C VAL A 25 2.88 -13.17 -5.88
N VAL A 26 1.68 -12.85 -6.35
CA VAL A 26 0.42 -13.27 -5.72
C VAL A 26 0.22 -14.78 -5.90
N ALA A 27 -0.09 -15.47 -4.81
CA ALA A 27 -0.33 -16.90 -4.77
C ALA A 27 -1.68 -17.30 -5.39
N ARG A 28 -1.92 -18.62 -5.53
CA ARG A 28 -3.11 -19.18 -6.18
C ARG A 28 -4.42 -18.88 -5.43
N ASP A 29 -4.33 -18.70 -4.12
CA ASP A 29 -5.44 -18.31 -3.24
C ASP A 29 -5.65 -16.77 -3.20
N ASN A 30 -5.03 -16.03 -4.11
CA ASN A 30 -5.08 -14.56 -4.18
C ASN A 30 -4.51 -13.88 -2.93
N THR A 31 -3.54 -14.53 -2.27
CA THR A 31 -2.81 -13.99 -1.13
C THR A 31 -1.40 -13.53 -1.50
N VAL A 32 -0.82 -12.67 -0.65
CA VAL A 32 0.58 -12.26 -0.72
C VAL A 32 1.28 -12.55 0.60
N ALA A 33 2.42 -13.24 0.56
CA ALA A 33 3.22 -13.51 1.75
C ALA A 33 4.20 -12.36 2.02
N PHE A 34 4.11 -11.78 3.23
CA PHE A 34 4.94 -10.65 3.65
C PHE A 34 5.10 -10.62 5.18
N ALA A 35 6.30 -10.39 5.70
CA ALA A 35 6.56 -10.24 7.15
C ALA A 35 5.87 -11.30 8.05
N ARG A 36 5.92 -12.58 7.66
CA ARG A 36 5.24 -13.73 8.32
C ARG A 36 3.70 -13.71 8.26
N LEU A 37 3.12 -12.74 7.57
CA LEU A 37 1.69 -12.63 7.30
C LEU A 37 1.35 -13.22 5.93
N ARG A 38 0.09 -13.62 5.78
CA ARG A 38 -0.55 -13.91 4.50
C ARG A 38 -1.69 -12.92 4.30
N LEU A 39 -1.51 -12.00 3.36
CA LEU A 39 -2.42 -10.89 3.12
C LEU A 39 -3.39 -11.26 1.98
N GLN A 40 -4.66 -11.42 2.29
CA GLN A 40 -5.71 -11.74 1.30
C GLN A 40 -6.08 -10.49 0.51
N LEU A 41 -5.88 -10.52 -0.81
CA LEU A 41 -6.30 -9.41 -1.66
C LEU A 41 -7.83 -9.40 -1.83
N PRO A 42 -8.46 -8.21 -1.77
CA PRO A 42 -9.88 -8.07 -2.03
C PRO A 42 -10.18 -8.29 -3.52
N GLN A 43 -11.46 -8.51 -3.83
CA GLN A 43 -11.94 -8.49 -5.20
C GLN A 43 -11.73 -7.10 -5.81
N SER A 44 -11.32 -7.04 -7.08
CA SER A 44 -11.05 -5.78 -7.77
C SER A 44 -11.94 -5.60 -8.99
N PRO A 45 -12.43 -4.38 -9.27
CA PRO A 45 -13.15 -4.09 -10.51
C PRO A 45 -12.23 -4.05 -11.74
N ILE A 46 -10.90 -3.96 -11.55
CA ILE A 46 -9.93 -3.83 -12.64
C ILE A 46 -9.56 -5.20 -13.21
N ARG A 47 -9.62 -6.25 -12.37
CA ARG A 47 -9.20 -7.60 -12.71
C ARG A 47 -9.91 -8.60 -11.82
N HIS A 48 -10.39 -9.70 -12.41
CA HIS A 48 -11.11 -10.74 -11.68
C HIS A 48 -10.31 -11.33 -10.51
N HIS A 49 -8.99 -11.54 -10.68
CA HIS A 49 -8.07 -11.92 -9.61
C HIS A 49 -6.61 -11.53 -9.94
N PHE A 50 -5.78 -11.38 -8.90
CA PHE A 50 -4.36 -11.06 -9.07
C PHE A 50 -3.44 -12.27 -9.02
N VAL A 51 -3.96 -13.50 -8.96
CA VAL A 51 -3.15 -14.73 -9.02
C VAL A 51 -2.05 -14.65 -10.07
N LYS A 52 -0.81 -14.94 -9.66
CA LYS A 52 0.44 -14.86 -10.45
C LYS A 52 0.87 -13.46 -10.91
N ALA A 53 0.14 -12.40 -10.55
CA ALA A 53 0.60 -11.04 -10.81
C ALA A 53 1.77 -10.70 -9.89
N THR A 54 2.73 -9.95 -10.42
CA THR A 54 3.75 -9.27 -9.61
C THR A 54 3.12 -8.00 -9.04
N VAL A 55 3.18 -7.86 -7.72
CA VAL A 55 2.69 -6.69 -6.99
C VAL A 55 3.83 -6.10 -6.17
N LYS A 56 3.74 -4.80 -5.93
CA LYS A 56 4.66 -4.08 -5.05
C LYS A 56 4.01 -3.90 -3.69
N ILE A 57 4.68 -4.33 -2.64
CA ILE A 57 4.31 -4.04 -1.26
C ILE A 57 5.10 -2.81 -0.82
N ARG A 58 4.41 -1.84 -0.23
CA ARG A 58 5.00 -0.73 0.52
C ARG A 58 4.74 -0.95 1.99
N GLN A 59 5.79 -0.97 2.79
CA GLN A 59 5.70 -0.89 4.25
C GLN A 59 6.07 0.52 4.69
N TYR A 60 5.14 1.18 5.36
CA TYR A 60 5.32 2.55 5.84
C TYR A 60 5.96 2.58 7.24
N PRO A 61 6.51 3.73 7.65
CA PRO A 61 7.14 3.88 8.97
C PRO A 61 6.22 3.60 10.16
N ASP A 62 4.90 3.76 10.00
CA ASP A 62 3.89 3.44 11.01
C ASP A 62 3.58 1.93 11.12
N GLY A 63 4.24 1.11 10.28
CA GLY A 63 4.07 -0.33 10.22
C GLY A 63 2.89 -0.78 9.36
N THR A 64 2.12 0.13 8.76
CA THR A 64 1.07 -0.25 7.81
C THR A 64 1.64 -0.72 6.48
N PHE A 65 0.86 -1.51 5.76
CA PHE A 65 1.23 -2.04 4.46
C PHE A 65 0.24 -1.59 3.39
N ALA A 66 0.73 -1.28 2.19
CA ALA A 66 -0.09 -1.09 1.03
C ALA A 66 0.41 -1.96 -0.13
N ILE A 67 -0.52 -2.60 -0.83
CA ILE A 67 -0.20 -3.43 -2.00
C ILE A 67 -0.61 -2.67 -3.25
N PHE A 68 0.31 -2.61 -4.20
CA PHE A 68 0.16 -1.91 -5.47
C PHE A 68 0.28 -2.87 -6.65
N HIS A 69 -0.55 -2.65 -7.65
CA HIS A 69 -0.40 -3.22 -8.97
C HIS A 69 -0.23 -2.07 -9.97
N GLY A 70 1.00 -1.88 -10.45
CA GLY A 70 1.40 -0.67 -11.16
C GLY A 70 1.18 0.58 -10.28
N PRO A 71 0.57 1.67 -10.79
CA PRO A 71 0.34 2.89 -10.02
C PRO A 71 -0.83 2.79 -9.04
N ARG A 72 -1.60 1.69 -9.05
CA ARG A 72 -2.85 1.59 -8.29
C ARG A 72 -2.63 0.83 -6.99
N ARG A 73 -3.01 1.46 -5.88
CA ARG A 73 -3.17 0.77 -4.59
C ARG A 73 -4.39 -0.13 -4.66
N ILE A 74 -4.20 -1.43 -4.47
CA ILE A 74 -5.26 -2.45 -4.54
C ILE A 74 -5.70 -2.94 -3.16
N ALA A 75 -4.85 -2.79 -2.14
CA ALA A 75 -5.18 -3.14 -0.77
C ALA A 75 -4.32 -2.34 0.23
N ALA A 76 -4.81 -2.23 1.46
CA ALA A 76 -4.06 -1.68 2.59
C ALA A 76 -4.35 -2.53 3.84
N TYR A 77 -3.35 -2.67 4.70
CA TYR A 77 -3.41 -3.48 5.91
C TYR A 77 -2.70 -2.75 7.05
N SER A 78 -3.16 -2.99 8.28
CA SER A 78 -2.42 -2.62 9.48
C SER A 78 -1.24 -3.58 9.69
N SER A 79 -0.39 -3.26 10.67
CA SER A 79 0.84 -4.00 10.97
C SER A 79 0.63 -5.46 11.37
N ASP A 80 -0.57 -5.81 11.85
CA ASP A 80 -1.01 -7.17 12.16
C ASP A 80 -1.60 -7.93 10.97
N GLY A 81 -1.74 -7.28 9.81
CA GLY A 81 -2.34 -7.85 8.61
C GLY A 81 -3.87 -7.71 8.53
N THR A 82 -4.50 -6.97 9.46
CA THR A 82 -5.94 -6.67 9.36
C THR A 82 -6.19 -5.72 8.18
N PRO A 83 -7.15 -6.01 7.27
CA PRO A 83 -7.46 -5.13 6.15
C PRO A 83 -7.95 -3.77 6.63
N ILE A 84 -7.28 -2.70 6.20
CA ILE A 84 -7.75 -1.34 6.40
C ILE A 84 -8.76 -1.05 5.30
N GLN A 85 -10.05 -0.99 5.66
CA GLN A 85 -11.08 -0.56 4.75
C GLN A 85 -10.84 0.90 4.38
N ASN A 86 -10.16 1.12 3.26
CA ASN A 86 -10.16 2.44 2.64
C ASN A 86 -11.55 2.66 2.01
N CYS A 87 -12.50 3.10 2.83
CA CYS A 87 -13.66 3.83 2.36
C CYS A 87 -13.13 5.13 1.71
N ARG A 88 -12.82 5.09 0.41
CA ARG A 88 -12.77 6.25 -0.49
C ARG A 88 -12.76 5.81 -1.94
N GLN A 89 -13.97 5.86 -2.48
CA GLN A 89 -14.39 6.08 -3.86
C GLN A 89 -13.28 6.32 -4.89
N ILE A 90 -13.30 5.46 -5.89
CA ILE A 90 -12.84 5.76 -7.23
C ILE A 90 -13.66 6.96 -7.73
N GLY A 91 -13.00 8.09 -8.00
CA GLY A 91 -13.50 9.16 -8.87
C GLY A 91 -14.32 10.28 -8.21
N ARG A 92 -13.67 11.41 -7.94
CA ARG A 92 -14.22 12.72 -8.29
C ARG A 92 -13.22 13.40 -9.22
N ALA A 93 -13.46 13.25 -10.52
CA ALA A 93 -12.94 14.19 -11.50
C ALA A 93 -13.75 15.49 -11.31
N ALA A 94 -13.05 16.61 -11.17
CA ALA A 94 -13.57 17.95 -11.43
C ALA A 94 -13.01 18.38 -12.79
#